data_AF-A0A6B0XS65-F1
#
_entry.id   AF-A0A6B0XS65-F1
#
_cell.length_a   1.000
_cell.length_b   1.000
_cell.length_c   1.000
_cell.angle_alpha   90.00
_cell.angle_beta   90.00
_cell.angle_gamma   90.00
#
_symmetry.space_group_name_H-M   'P 1'
#
loop_
_entity.id
_entity.type
_entity.pdbx_description
1 polymer ?
#
loop_
_entity_poly.entity_id
_entity_poly.type
_entity_poly.pdbx_seq_one_letter_code
_entity_poly.pdbx_strand_id
1 'polypeptide(L)'
;MDGGDGGLRLTPYRKPARDDWLKFSELSGGRFHRTLLELHDILEEEHRHFGYRVANEIARFVNLAHEQADGEAAAQIAFDLALLQKVLPKFHGTQQELEPILRRLAAALGATPLDSSEDVPAGTSVAGLEPGTEANVEGRAVRFPRTAAKIRRMLKRLEQRGFAGFIE
;
A
#
# COMPACT_ATOMS: atom_id res chain seq x y z
N MET A 1 -17.22 -34.74 24.32
CA MET A 1 -17.42 -33.28 24.47
C MET A 1 -16.04 -32.72 24.75
N ASP A 2 -15.33 -32.35 23.70
CA ASP A 2 -14.01 -31.75 23.83
C ASP A 2 -14.19 -30.24 23.74
N GLY A 3 -14.16 -29.59 24.91
CA GLY A 3 -14.32 -28.14 25.05
C GLY A 3 -13.06 -27.44 24.59
N GLY A 4 -12.86 -27.37 23.26
CA GLY A 4 -11.83 -26.55 22.67
C GLY A 4 -12.10 -25.09 23.00
N ASP A 5 -11.25 -24.53 23.86
CA ASP A 5 -11.17 -23.11 24.20
C ASP A 5 -11.14 -22.26 22.92
N GLY A 6 -12.32 -21.88 22.43
CA GLY A 6 -12.56 -21.05 21.25
C GLY A 6 -12.16 -19.59 21.47
N GLY A 7 -11.19 -19.34 22.35
CA GLY A 7 -10.59 -18.04 22.57
C GLY A 7 -9.74 -17.66 21.38
N LEU A 8 -10.01 -16.48 20.80
CA LEU A 8 -9.14 -15.83 19.82
C LEU A 8 -7.72 -15.73 20.42
N ARG A 9 -6.80 -16.59 19.99
CA ARG A 9 -5.39 -16.54 20.41
C ARG A 9 -4.58 -15.76 19.39
N LEU A 10 -3.84 -14.76 19.87
CA LEU A 10 -2.90 -14.03 19.03
C LEU A 10 -1.72 -14.94 18.64
N THR A 11 -1.33 -14.91 17.36
CA THR A 11 -0.11 -15.57 16.88
C THR A 11 1.08 -15.06 17.69
N PRO A 12 1.89 -15.97 18.28
CA PRO A 12 3.05 -15.57 19.06
C PRO A 12 3.99 -14.66 18.28
N TYR A 13 4.60 -13.70 19.00
CA TYR A 13 5.56 -12.80 18.40
C TYR A 13 6.77 -13.58 17.87
N ARG A 14 7.14 -13.29 16.61
CA ARG A 14 8.44 -13.60 16.03
C ARG A 14 8.83 -12.50 15.04
N LYS A 15 10.12 -12.39 14.75
CA LYS A 15 10.61 -11.47 13.73
C LYS A 15 10.11 -11.87 12.33
N PRO A 16 9.88 -10.90 11.42
CA PRO A 16 9.69 -11.18 10.01
C PRO A 16 10.86 -11.97 9.43
N ALA A 17 10.57 -12.99 8.64
CA ALA A 17 11.55 -13.93 8.11
C ALA A 17 11.18 -14.37 6.67
N ARG A 18 12.08 -15.12 6.04
CA ARG A 18 11.91 -15.66 4.67
C ARG A 18 10.60 -16.44 4.52
N ASP A 19 10.16 -17.16 5.54
CA ASP A 19 8.93 -17.93 5.49
C ASP A 19 7.68 -17.05 5.34
N ASP A 20 7.71 -15.81 5.87
CA ASP A 20 6.63 -14.86 5.63
C ASP A 20 6.57 -14.49 4.14
N TRP A 21 7.72 -14.27 3.50
CA TRP A 21 7.81 -13.99 2.07
C TRP A 21 7.28 -15.14 1.21
N LEU A 22 7.67 -16.37 1.51
CA LEU A 22 7.18 -17.55 0.78
C LEU A 22 5.67 -17.75 0.95
N LYS A 23 5.14 -17.54 2.14
CA LYS A 23 3.68 -17.62 2.34
C LYS A 23 2.95 -16.51 1.59
N PHE A 24 3.51 -15.30 1.60
CA PHE A 24 2.98 -14.14 0.90
C PHE A 24 3.02 -14.30 -0.63
N SER A 25 4.00 -15.02 -1.19
CA SER A 25 4.09 -15.27 -2.64
C SER A 25 2.96 -16.16 -3.15
N GLU A 26 2.44 -17.05 -2.31
CA GLU A 26 1.32 -17.93 -2.66
C GLU A 26 -0.05 -17.32 -2.30
N LEU A 27 -0.08 -16.43 -1.31
CA LEU A 27 -1.30 -15.80 -0.84
C LEU A 27 -2.06 -15.15 -1.99
N SER A 28 -3.37 -15.39 -2.05
CA SER A 28 -4.25 -14.76 -3.03
C SER A 28 -3.83 -14.98 -4.49
N GLY A 29 -3.26 -16.15 -4.80
CA GLY A 29 -2.71 -16.47 -6.11
C GLY A 29 -1.49 -15.61 -6.49
N GLY A 30 -0.75 -15.13 -5.49
CA GLY A 30 0.46 -14.32 -5.63
C GLY A 30 0.24 -12.91 -6.15
N ARG A 31 -1.00 -12.40 -6.15
CA ARG A 31 -1.30 -11.07 -6.70
C ARG A 31 -0.58 -9.95 -5.96
N PHE A 32 -0.56 -10.00 -4.62
CA PHE A 32 0.11 -8.99 -3.80
C PHE A 32 1.62 -9.02 -4.00
N HIS A 33 2.19 -10.23 -4.10
CA HIS A 33 3.61 -10.43 -4.36
C HIS A 33 4.02 -9.87 -5.72
N ARG A 34 3.27 -10.14 -6.79
CA ARG A 34 3.54 -9.58 -8.12
C ARG A 34 3.45 -8.05 -8.11
N THR A 35 2.43 -7.47 -7.49
CA THR A 35 2.32 -6.01 -7.35
C THR A 35 3.50 -5.45 -6.57
N LEU A 36 3.91 -6.08 -5.46
CA LEU A 36 5.05 -5.59 -4.67
C LEU A 36 6.38 -5.64 -5.45
N LEU A 37 6.57 -6.67 -6.28
CA LEU A 37 7.74 -6.76 -7.17
C LEU A 37 7.70 -5.70 -8.27
N GLU A 38 6.56 -5.47 -8.91
CA GLU A 38 6.40 -4.40 -9.90
C GLU A 38 6.73 -3.01 -9.32
N LEU A 39 6.26 -2.73 -8.09
CA LEU A 39 6.63 -1.50 -7.38
C LEU A 39 8.12 -1.47 -7.01
N HIS A 40 8.71 -2.60 -6.67
CA HIS A 40 10.14 -2.69 -6.37
C HIS A 40 10.97 -2.33 -7.60
N ASP A 41 10.65 -2.89 -8.76
CA ASP A 41 11.35 -2.66 -10.03
C ASP A 41 11.27 -1.18 -10.44
N ILE A 42 10.08 -0.56 -10.35
CA ILE A 42 9.90 0.88 -10.60
C ILE A 42 10.82 1.73 -9.70
N LEU A 43 10.99 1.32 -8.43
CA LEU A 43 11.80 2.05 -7.47
C LEU A 43 13.29 1.76 -7.60
N GLU A 44 13.67 0.62 -8.16
CA GLU A 44 15.06 0.26 -8.37
C GLU A 44 15.72 1.15 -9.42
N GLU A 45 15.00 1.48 -10.49
CA GLU A 45 15.46 2.38 -11.56
C GLU A 45 15.92 3.75 -11.05
N GLU A 46 15.39 4.18 -9.90
CA GLU A 46 15.65 5.48 -9.28
C GLU A 46 16.42 5.35 -7.96
N HIS A 47 16.99 4.17 -7.68
CA HIS A 47 17.71 3.84 -6.44
C HIS A 47 16.92 4.08 -5.15
N ARG A 48 15.59 3.96 -5.20
CA ARG A 48 14.64 4.14 -4.07
C ARG A 48 14.03 2.83 -3.57
N HIS A 49 14.46 1.69 -4.11
CA HIS A 49 13.94 0.37 -3.75
C HIS A 49 14.12 0.05 -2.25
N PHE A 50 13.35 -0.93 -1.77
CA PHE A 50 13.43 -1.41 -0.39
C PHE A 50 14.12 -2.77 -0.33
N GLY A 51 14.93 -3.00 0.72
CA GLY A 51 15.59 -4.29 0.92
C GLY A 51 14.67 -5.36 1.52
N TYR A 52 15.21 -6.58 1.63
CA TYR A 52 14.50 -7.78 2.11
C TYR A 52 13.81 -7.61 3.47
N ARG A 53 14.32 -6.75 4.37
CA ARG A 53 13.71 -6.51 5.68
C ARG A 53 12.31 -5.91 5.52
N VAL A 54 12.17 -4.91 4.65
CA VAL A 54 10.88 -4.27 4.39
C VAL A 54 9.93 -5.25 3.70
N ALA A 55 10.44 -6.01 2.73
CA ALA A 55 9.67 -7.05 2.05
C ALA A 55 9.07 -8.08 3.03
N ASN A 56 9.88 -8.58 3.97
CA ASN A 56 9.43 -9.52 5.01
C ASN A 56 8.46 -8.88 6.00
N GLU A 57 8.67 -7.60 6.38
CA GLU A 57 7.73 -6.87 7.25
C GLU A 57 6.35 -6.71 6.59
N ILE A 58 6.29 -6.37 5.30
CA ILE A 58 5.05 -6.28 4.52
C ILE A 58 4.39 -7.67 4.46
N ALA A 59 5.14 -8.69 4.04
CA ALA A 59 4.66 -10.06 3.91
C ALA A 59 4.05 -10.58 5.22
N ARG A 60 4.76 -10.40 6.34
CA ARG A 60 4.28 -10.81 7.66
C ARG A 60 2.99 -10.10 8.04
N PHE A 61 2.90 -8.79 7.82
CA PHE A 61 1.71 -8.03 8.17
C PHE A 61 0.48 -8.50 7.38
N VAL A 62 0.63 -8.71 6.07
CA VAL A 62 -0.46 -9.19 5.21
C VAL A 62 -0.88 -10.61 5.58
N ASN A 63 0.08 -11.52 5.81
CA ASN A 63 -0.22 -12.89 6.23
C ASN A 63 -0.98 -12.92 7.56
N LEU A 64 -0.55 -12.15 8.56
CA LEU A 64 -1.23 -12.10 9.86
C LEU A 64 -2.63 -11.48 9.74
N ALA A 65 -2.81 -10.45 8.93
CA ALA A 65 -4.13 -9.89 8.67
C ALA A 65 -5.05 -10.92 8.02
N HIS A 66 -4.54 -11.69 7.05
CA HIS A 66 -5.29 -12.77 6.44
C HIS A 66 -5.66 -13.89 7.43
N GLU A 67 -4.72 -14.30 8.29
CA GLU A 67 -4.91 -15.42 9.21
C GLU A 67 -5.77 -15.08 10.42
N GLN A 68 -5.68 -13.85 10.92
CA GLN A 68 -6.21 -13.47 12.23
C GLN A 68 -7.37 -12.47 12.16
N ALA A 69 -7.76 -12.01 10.97
CA ALA A 69 -8.90 -11.14 10.75
C ALA A 69 -9.78 -11.69 9.61
N ASP A 70 -10.41 -10.80 8.83
CA ASP A 70 -11.39 -11.14 7.79
C ASP A 70 -10.74 -11.61 6.48
N GLY A 71 -9.84 -12.60 6.57
CA GLY A 71 -9.24 -13.30 5.43
C GLY A 71 -8.75 -12.38 4.32
N GLU A 72 -9.31 -12.58 3.13
CA GLU A 72 -8.95 -11.87 1.91
C GLU A 72 -9.21 -10.36 1.98
N ALA A 73 -10.31 -9.93 2.60
CA ALA A 73 -10.63 -8.52 2.76
C ALA A 73 -9.60 -7.83 3.67
N ALA A 74 -9.22 -8.48 4.77
CA ALA A 74 -8.18 -8.00 5.67
C ALA A 74 -6.80 -7.97 5.00
N ALA A 75 -6.45 -8.98 4.21
CA ALA A 75 -5.19 -9.02 3.45
C ALA A 75 -5.08 -7.85 2.46
N GLN A 76 -6.17 -7.54 1.75
CA GLN A 76 -6.24 -6.42 0.80
C GLN A 76 -6.03 -5.07 1.51
N ILE A 77 -6.68 -4.85 2.65
CA ILE A 77 -6.51 -3.63 3.46
C ILE A 77 -5.10 -3.55 4.02
N ALA A 78 -4.58 -4.65 4.57
CA ALA A 78 -3.24 -4.70 5.14
C ALA A 78 -2.17 -4.40 4.09
N PHE A 79 -2.31 -4.90 2.87
CA PHE A 79 -1.35 -4.60 1.80
C PHE A 79 -1.39 -3.13 1.40
N ASP A 80 -2.57 -2.52 1.26
CA ASP A 80 -2.72 -1.06 1.02
C ASP A 80 -2.02 -0.24 2.13
N LEU A 81 -2.27 -0.58 3.40
CA LEU A 81 -1.63 0.07 4.54
C LEU A 81 -0.12 -0.16 4.56
N ALA A 82 0.35 -1.35 4.19
CA ALA A 82 1.77 -1.68 4.15
C ALA A 82 2.50 -0.84 3.09
N LEU A 83 1.92 -0.68 1.89
CA LEU A 83 2.47 0.21 0.85
C LEU A 83 2.54 1.66 1.35
N LEU A 84 1.45 2.14 1.94
CA LEU A 84 1.37 3.49 2.49
C LEU A 84 2.42 3.75 3.59
N GLN A 85 2.69 2.76 4.45
CA GLN A 85 3.55 2.92 5.64
C GLN A 85 5.01 2.51 5.43
N LYS A 86 5.31 1.68 4.43
CA LYS A 86 6.65 1.10 4.24
C LYS A 86 7.32 1.52 2.94
N VAL A 87 6.52 1.85 1.92
CA VAL A 87 7.01 2.25 0.61
C VAL A 87 6.99 3.77 0.51
N LEU A 88 5.82 4.38 0.61
CA LEU A 88 5.63 5.82 0.38
C LEU A 88 6.37 6.79 1.33
N PRO A 89 6.73 6.47 2.59
CA PRO A 89 7.40 7.45 3.46
C PRO A 89 8.78 7.91 2.99
N LYS A 90 9.42 7.16 2.08
CA LYS A 90 10.71 7.52 1.51
C LYS A 90 10.65 8.61 0.45
N PHE A 91 9.46 8.99 0.01
CA PHE A 91 9.25 9.86 -1.13
C PHE A 91 9.24 11.32 -0.70
N HIS A 92 10.24 12.04 -1.18
CA HIS A 92 10.37 13.48 -1.09
C HIS A 92 11.27 13.94 -2.24
N GLY A 93 11.02 15.15 -2.75
CA GLY A 93 11.82 15.71 -3.82
C GLY A 93 11.07 16.76 -4.62
N THR A 94 11.78 17.28 -5.62
CA THR A 94 11.24 18.23 -6.60
C THR A 94 10.26 17.56 -7.55
N GLN A 95 9.48 18.37 -8.27
CA GLN A 95 8.59 17.87 -9.33
C GLN A 95 9.31 17.03 -10.37
N GLN A 96 10.46 17.48 -10.85
CA GLN A 96 11.25 16.76 -11.86
C GLN A 96 11.68 15.36 -11.40
N GLU A 97 12.04 15.21 -10.13
CA GLU A 97 12.48 13.93 -9.56
C GLU A 97 11.30 13.01 -9.22
N LEU A 98 10.20 13.58 -8.71
CA LEU A 98 9.19 12.79 -8.01
C LEU A 98 7.96 12.50 -8.86
N GLU A 99 7.57 13.41 -9.75
CA GLU A 99 6.37 13.26 -10.58
C GLU A 99 6.42 12.01 -11.48
N PRO A 100 7.52 11.72 -12.22
CA PRO A 100 7.57 10.55 -13.09
C PRO A 100 7.37 9.24 -12.31
N ILE A 101 8.01 9.13 -11.15
CA ILE A 101 7.95 7.94 -10.29
C ILE A 101 6.53 7.77 -9.73
N LEU A 102 5.93 8.84 -9.20
CA LEU A 102 4.58 8.79 -8.65
C LEU A 102 3.54 8.43 -9.71
N ARG A 103 3.66 8.91 -10.95
CA ARG A 103 2.76 8.53 -12.05
C ARG A 103 2.88 7.06 -12.41
N ARG A 104 4.10 6.51 -12.43
CA ARG A 104 4.33 5.07 -12.69
C ARG A 104 3.76 4.19 -11.57
N LEU A 105 3.96 4.58 -10.31
CA LEU A 105 3.36 3.87 -9.18
C LEU A 105 1.82 3.93 -9.23
N ALA A 106 1.26 5.09 -9.57
CA ALA A 106 -0.19 5.24 -9.73
C ALA A 106 -0.72 4.30 -10.81
N ALA A 107 -0.05 4.24 -11.98
CA ALA A 107 -0.40 3.32 -13.06
C ALA A 107 -0.32 1.84 -12.66
N ALA A 108 0.77 1.42 -12.00
CA ALA A 108 0.95 0.04 -11.51
C ALA A 108 -0.14 -0.38 -10.50
N LEU A 109 -0.65 0.57 -9.71
CA LEU A 109 -1.73 0.35 -8.77
C LEU A 109 -3.13 0.43 -9.40
N GLY A 110 -3.23 0.73 -10.70
CA GLY A 110 -4.51 0.99 -11.38
C GLY A 110 -5.20 2.28 -10.91
N ALA A 111 -4.45 3.16 -10.25
CA ALA A 111 -4.86 4.50 -9.86
C ALA A 111 -4.43 5.49 -10.95
N THR A 112 -5.16 5.56 -12.06
CA THR A 112 -4.89 6.59 -13.07
C THR A 112 -5.02 7.98 -12.44
N PRO A 113 -4.04 8.89 -12.62
CA PRO A 113 -4.17 10.26 -12.15
C PRO A 113 -5.46 10.86 -12.73
N LEU A 114 -6.36 11.31 -11.86
CA LEU A 114 -7.57 12.00 -12.26
C LEU A 114 -7.18 13.25 -13.04
N ASP A 115 -7.54 13.30 -14.32
CA ASP A 115 -7.65 14.57 -15.03
C ASP A 115 -8.80 15.34 -14.38
N SER A 116 -8.42 16.33 -13.56
CA SER A 116 -9.24 17.44 -13.06
C SER A 116 -10.48 17.13 -12.20
N SER A 117 -10.59 17.92 -11.12
CA SER A 117 -11.72 18.06 -10.18
C SER A 117 -12.13 16.82 -9.38
N GLU A 118 -11.61 16.74 -8.16
CA GLU A 118 -12.46 16.71 -6.96
C GLU A 118 -11.59 17.01 -5.73
N ASP A 119 -12.00 18.01 -4.96
CA ASP A 119 -11.30 18.43 -3.73
C ASP A 119 -11.48 17.37 -2.63
N VAL A 120 -10.44 16.58 -2.41
CA VAL A 120 -10.33 15.77 -1.19
C VAL A 120 -9.87 16.70 -0.06
N PRO A 121 -10.64 16.86 1.04
CA PRO A 121 -10.31 17.80 2.11
C PRO A 121 -8.92 17.50 2.70
N ALA A 122 -8.11 18.55 2.81
CA ALA A 122 -6.83 18.53 3.50
C ALA A 122 -7.08 18.34 5.01
N GLY A 123 -7.16 17.09 5.45
CA GLY A 123 -7.42 16.78 6.85
C GLY A 123 -7.81 15.34 7.11
N THR A 124 -7.13 14.36 6.51
CA THR A 124 -7.27 12.97 7.00
C THR A 124 -6.31 12.77 8.16
N SER A 125 -6.71 13.30 9.32
CA SER A 125 -6.36 12.67 10.59
C SER A 125 -6.71 11.18 10.47
N VAL A 126 -5.91 10.32 11.10
CA VAL A 126 -6.03 8.85 11.18
C VAL A 126 -7.36 8.34 11.79
N ALA A 127 -8.41 9.15 11.82
CA ALA A 127 -9.75 8.80 12.27
C ALA A 127 -10.64 8.51 11.05
N GLY A 128 -10.91 7.23 10.78
CA GLY A 128 -11.86 6.80 9.76
C GLY A 128 -11.38 5.58 8.99
N LEU A 129 -11.49 4.40 9.60
CA LEU A 129 -11.28 3.10 8.95
C LEU A 129 -12.47 2.69 8.07
N GLU A 130 -13.15 3.64 7.42
CA GLU A 130 -14.15 3.27 6.43
C GLU A 130 -13.43 2.80 5.15
N PRO A 131 -13.80 1.65 4.56
CA PRO A 131 -13.33 1.24 3.25
C PRO A 131 -13.93 2.18 2.20
N GLY A 132 -13.27 3.32 1.97
CA GLY A 132 -13.56 4.20 0.85
C GLY A 132 -13.37 3.42 -0.45
N THR A 133 -14.48 3.00 -1.05
CA THR A 133 -14.47 2.48 -2.41
C THR A 133 -14.37 3.67 -3.34
N GLU A 134 -13.17 4.23 -3.47
CA GLU A 134 -12.91 5.20 -4.52
C GLU A 134 -13.02 4.44 -5.84
N ALA A 135 -13.93 4.88 -6.71
CA ALA A 135 -14.03 4.36 -8.07
C ALA A 135 -13.08 5.18 -8.96
N ASN A 136 -12.40 4.53 -9.90
CA ASN A 136 -11.65 5.22 -10.94
C ASN A 136 -12.64 5.82 -11.97
N VAL A 137 -12.13 6.57 -12.94
CA VAL A 137 -12.91 7.23 -14.01
C VAL A 137 -13.78 6.23 -14.80
N GLU A 138 -13.42 4.95 -14.81
CA GLU A 138 -14.15 3.86 -15.47
C GLU A 138 -15.18 3.17 -14.57
N GLY A 139 -15.47 3.71 -13.38
CA GLY A 139 -16.37 3.10 -12.40
C GLY A 139 -15.85 1.82 -11.75
N ARG A 140 -14.56 1.50 -11.92
CA ARG A 140 -13.92 0.33 -11.31
C ARG A 140 -13.37 0.69 -9.94
N ALA A 141 -13.53 -0.20 -8.96
CA ALA A 141 -12.94 -0.01 -7.64
C ALA A 141 -11.42 0.19 -7.74
N VAL A 142 -10.92 1.29 -7.19
CA VAL A 142 -9.49 1.58 -7.11
C VAL A 142 -8.84 0.52 -6.23
N ARG A 143 -7.85 -0.19 -6.80
CA ARG A 143 -7.02 -1.10 -6.02
C ARG A 143 -6.12 -0.24 -5.12
N PHE A 144 -6.21 -0.47 -3.81
CA PHE A 144 -5.40 0.21 -2.79
C PHE A 144 -5.73 1.72 -2.65
N PRO A 145 -6.96 2.06 -2.24
CA PRO A 145 -7.47 3.44 -2.24
C PRO A 145 -6.64 4.39 -1.36
N ARG A 146 -6.06 3.93 -0.25
CA ARG A 146 -5.31 4.82 0.65
C ARG A 146 -3.98 5.22 0.04
N THR A 147 -3.27 4.26 -0.56
CA THR A 147 -2.02 4.49 -1.30
C THR A 147 -2.28 5.40 -2.50
N ALA A 148 -3.33 5.11 -3.29
CA ALA A 148 -3.74 5.92 -4.43
C ALA A 148 -4.06 7.36 -4.04
N ALA A 149 -4.84 7.57 -2.98
CA ALA A 149 -5.17 8.90 -2.46
C ALA A 149 -3.92 9.67 -2.01
N LYS A 150 -2.95 9.01 -1.37
CA LYS A 150 -1.70 9.68 -0.99
C LYS A 150 -0.86 10.08 -2.20
N ILE A 151 -0.74 9.20 -3.21
CA ILE A 151 -0.03 9.51 -4.45
C ILE A 151 -0.67 10.71 -5.16
N ARG A 152 -2.01 10.73 -5.30
CA ARG A 152 -2.74 11.85 -5.90
C ARG A 152 -2.49 13.17 -5.16
N ARG A 153 -2.50 13.15 -3.82
CA ARG A 153 -2.17 14.35 -3.02
C ARG A 153 -0.73 14.83 -3.24
N MET A 154 0.22 13.92 -3.40
CA MET A 154 1.61 14.27 -3.68
C MET A 154 1.77 14.86 -5.08
N LEU A 155 1.13 14.28 -6.10
CA LEU A 155 1.11 14.82 -7.47
C LEU A 155 0.52 16.25 -7.52
N LYS A 156 -0.66 16.46 -6.92
CA LYS A 156 -1.28 17.81 -6.83
C LYS A 156 -0.36 18.85 -6.18
N ARG A 157 0.46 18.43 -5.21
CA ARG A 157 1.43 19.34 -4.57
C ARG A 157 2.63 19.64 -5.44
N LEU A 158 3.14 18.66 -6.16
CA LEU A 158 4.23 18.89 -7.12
C LEU A 158 3.78 19.91 -8.15
N GLU A 159 2.56 19.78 -8.68
CA GLU A 159 1.98 20.76 -9.62
C GLU A 159 1.83 22.16 -9.01
N GLN A 160 1.41 22.26 -7.73
CA GLN A 160 1.16 23.54 -7.08
C GLN A 160 2.42 24.24 -6.55
N ARG A 161 3.43 23.48 -6.12
CA ARG A 161 4.57 23.99 -5.31
C ARG A 161 5.93 23.58 -5.84
N GLY A 162 6.01 22.71 -6.84
CA GLY A 162 7.28 22.17 -7.36
C GLY A 162 8.00 21.21 -6.40
N PHE A 163 7.42 20.89 -5.24
CA PHE A 163 8.01 20.03 -4.21
C PHE A 163 6.91 19.28 -3.44
N ALA A 164 7.17 18.04 -3.06
CA ALA A 164 6.28 17.28 -2.18
C ALA A 164 7.07 16.27 -1.34
N GLY A 165 6.51 15.92 -0.18
CA GLY A 165 6.98 14.85 0.68
C GLY A 165 5.82 14.04 1.26
N PHE A 166 6.14 12.88 1.84
CA PHE A 166 5.13 12.01 2.44
C PHE A 166 4.47 12.59 3.71
N ILE A 167 5.19 13.34 4.54
CA ILE A 167 4.65 13.83 5.82
C ILE A 167 3.62 14.94 5.62
N GLU A 168 3.80 15.71 4.55
CA GLU A 168 3.05 16.95 4.36
C GLU A 168 1.64 16.70 3.84
#